data_AF-A0AAV1YTE1-F1
#
_entry.id   AF-A0AAV1YTE1-F1
#
_cell.length_a   1.000
_cell.length_b   1.000
_cell.length_c   1.000
_cell.angle_alpha   90.00
_cell.angle_beta   90.00
_cell.angle_gamma   90.00
#
_symmetry.space_group_name_H-M   'P 1'
#
loop_
_entity.id
_entity.type
_entity.pdbx_description
1 polymer ?
#
loop_
_entity_poly.entity_id
_entity_poly.type
_entity_poly.pdbx_seq_one_letter_code
_entity_poly.pdbx_strand_id
1 'polypeptide(L)'
;MEKKLSSDLTVNIGVILFLLNNFSCEPVVQIGSSYLYGQSIKYWNYEVYQFLSVPYAQPPLGKLRFQKPMPIVSYPKILKAVNMPPDCKQYTVHPFPWYNFSSSKSEDCLYLNIWTPSDASSENRKAVMYWIHGGGFRYDSIQNDVYTGTVLAAKGDIIVVTVNYRLGPFGFFTTGTNEAPGNVGIWDILEGLRWVNKYIGNFGGDNSRITIAGESAGSIAVGLLAVSPLAESLYSRQIMQTSSPTYLAAENNTQNLALSQQLAKMAGCASDSFTIKEHPRSVTECLQSNPQLIGFFGEKNPRINKTTGKYMIRKFFKDFPNPESVVRHYLPDDVPEHAYDFVRFQVATAAGDFLVVCPDVYHAEQCAEKGGKVYSYFWIHRPSDSPWAPWMGAVHFTEVQFIFGRPFLHPSDYQIGELGISKQMIEIWSNFVKNGCYKLFKDNNKWLTIHTQLVMSICGIFSQYSWEPFNHETVRMMIGMFDRDQSGTINFEEFKALWKYITDWLGCFRSFDTDRSGSIDKNELKSALTTFGYRLSDRFYSLLVQKFDSDGTSTIKFDDFIQCCVMLQSLTAAFKHHDTDMDGWINISYEQFLTLVFSLKM
;
A
#
# COMPACT_ATOMS: atom_id res chain seq x y z
N MET A 1 -70.88 -28.68 -0.64
CA MET A 1 -70.25 -27.63 -1.47
C MET A 1 -69.03 -27.00 -0.80
N GLU A 2 -68.41 -27.65 0.21
CA GLU A 2 -67.34 -27.05 1.03
C GLU A 2 -65.94 -27.65 0.83
N LYS A 3 -65.78 -28.73 0.05
CA LYS A 3 -64.47 -29.37 -0.18
C LYS A 3 -63.68 -28.86 -1.39
N LYS A 4 -64.21 -27.90 -2.15
CA LYS A 4 -63.57 -27.36 -3.37
C LYS A 4 -63.01 -25.94 -3.23
N LEU A 5 -63.29 -25.24 -2.12
CA LEU A 5 -62.74 -23.89 -1.87
C LEU A 5 -61.38 -23.90 -1.15
N SER A 6 -61.00 -25.01 -0.51
CA SER A 6 -59.77 -25.09 0.29
C SER A 6 -58.51 -25.28 -0.57
N SER A 7 -58.59 -25.98 -1.71
CA SER A 7 -57.44 -26.24 -2.59
C SER A 7 -57.07 -25.04 -3.47
N ASP A 8 -58.05 -24.25 -3.93
CA ASP A 8 -57.79 -23.06 -4.75
C ASP A 8 -57.27 -21.88 -3.91
N LEU A 9 -57.55 -21.86 -2.61
CA LEU A 9 -57.00 -20.87 -1.67
C LEU A 9 -55.55 -21.20 -1.27
N THR A 10 -55.20 -22.48 -1.12
CA THR A 10 -53.80 -22.89 -0.80
C THR A 10 -52.87 -22.74 -2.00
N VAL A 11 -53.34 -23.01 -3.22
CA VAL A 11 -52.55 -22.78 -4.44
C VAL A 11 -52.31 -21.28 -4.69
N ASN A 12 -53.31 -20.42 -4.44
CA ASN A 12 -53.13 -18.96 -4.54
C ASN A 12 -52.22 -18.39 -3.45
N ILE A 13 -52.30 -18.87 -2.21
CA ILE A 13 -51.39 -18.45 -1.13
C ILE A 13 -49.97 -18.94 -1.39
N GLY A 14 -49.79 -20.15 -1.92
CA GLY A 14 -48.49 -20.70 -2.31
C GLY A 14 -47.84 -19.93 -3.45
N VAL A 15 -48.60 -19.54 -4.48
CA VAL A 15 -48.10 -18.71 -5.60
C VAL A 15 -47.84 -17.26 -5.15
N ILE A 16 -48.67 -16.70 -4.28
CA ILE A 16 -48.44 -15.36 -3.69
C ILE A 16 -47.22 -15.37 -2.76
N LEU A 17 -46.99 -16.41 -1.95
CA LEU A 17 -45.77 -16.57 -1.14
C LEU A 17 -44.53 -16.83 -2.01
N PHE A 18 -44.66 -17.55 -3.12
CA PHE A 18 -43.57 -17.78 -4.07
C PHE A 18 -43.23 -16.53 -4.91
N LEU A 19 -44.23 -15.68 -5.19
CA LEU A 19 -44.05 -14.37 -5.82
C LEU A 19 -43.50 -13.33 -4.82
N LEU A 20 -43.96 -13.34 -3.57
CA LEU A 20 -43.45 -12.44 -2.51
C LEU A 20 -42.02 -12.81 -2.06
N ASN A 21 -41.64 -14.09 -2.09
CA ASN A 21 -40.26 -14.52 -1.80
C ASN A 21 -39.26 -14.24 -2.95
N ASN A 22 -39.73 -13.83 -4.13
CA ASN A 22 -38.88 -13.48 -5.28
C ASN A 22 -38.81 -11.96 -5.55
N PHE A 23 -39.50 -11.13 -4.77
CA PHE A 23 -39.18 -9.70 -4.72
C PHE A 23 -38.04 -9.50 -3.73
N SER A 24 -36.79 -9.60 -4.20
CA SER A 24 -35.72 -8.92 -3.47
C SER A 24 -36.10 -7.43 -3.46
N CYS A 25 -36.41 -6.88 -2.29
CA CYS A 25 -36.70 -5.47 -2.17
C CYS A 25 -35.43 -4.71 -2.59
N GLU A 26 -35.45 -4.11 -3.78
CA GLU A 26 -34.34 -3.29 -4.26
C GLU A 26 -34.10 -2.18 -3.23
N PRO A 27 -32.85 -1.98 -2.74
CA PRO A 27 -32.60 -0.97 -1.74
C PRO A 27 -32.88 0.42 -2.34
N VAL A 28 -33.69 1.21 -1.67
CA VAL A 28 -34.08 2.56 -2.10
C VAL A 28 -33.59 3.60 -1.11
N VAL A 29 -32.89 4.62 -1.61
CA VAL A 29 -32.41 5.76 -0.82
C VAL A 29 -32.96 7.05 -1.40
N GLN A 30 -33.46 7.95 -0.54
CA GLN A 30 -33.92 9.26 -0.98
C GLN A 30 -32.75 10.25 -1.04
N ILE A 31 -32.65 11.04 -2.11
CA ILE A 31 -31.73 12.18 -2.22
C ILE A 31 -32.51 13.42 -2.65
N GLY A 32 -32.75 14.34 -1.70
CA GLY A 32 -33.68 15.45 -1.91
C GLY A 32 -35.10 14.94 -2.18
N SER A 33 -35.68 15.30 -3.32
CA SER A 33 -37.01 14.84 -3.76
C SER A 33 -36.99 13.58 -4.64
N SER A 34 -35.82 12.97 -4.84
CA SER A 34 -35.62 11.85 -5.77
C SER A 34 -35.32 10.54 -5.05
N TYR A 35 -35.63 9.42 -5.68
CA TYR A 35 -35.41 8.08 -5.17
C TYR A 35 -34.35 7.35 -6.00
N LEU A 36 -33.31 6.88 -5.33
CA LEU A 36 -32.18 6.15 -5.87
C LEU A 36 -32.38 4.66 -5.60
N TYR A 37 -32.48 3.84 -6.64
CA TYR A 37 -32.66 2.39 -6.56
C TYR A 37 -31.30 1.72 -6.79
N GLY A 38 -30.83 0.97 -5.80
CA GLY A 38 -29.60 0.19 -5.85
C GLY A 38 -29.87 -1.31 -6.04
N GLN A 39 -28.88 -2.12 -5.70
CA GLN A 39 -28.97 -3.58 -5.69
C GLN A 39 -28.50 -4.15 -4.35
N SER A 40 -29.11 -5.24 -3.90
CA SER A 40 -28.59 -6.03 -2.79
C SER A 40 -27.64 -7.12 -3.32
N ILE A 41 -26.45 -7.22 -2.72
CA ILE A 41 -25.48 -8.27 -2.98
C ILE A 41 -25.27 -9.07 -1.70
N LYS A 42 -25.31 -10.40 -1.82
CA LYS A 42 -24.87 -11.32 -0.76
C LYS A 42 -23.41 -11.69 -0.95
N TYR A 43 -22.58 -11.39 0.05
CA TYR A 43 -21.22 -11.86 0.15
C TYR A 43 -21.10 -12.76 1.38
N TRP A 44 -21.06 -14.08 1.17
CA TRP A 44 -21.13 -15.07 2.26
C TRP A 44 -22.36 -14.85 3.16
N ASN A 45 -22.13 -14.54 4.44
CA ASN A 45 -23.18 -14.26 5.43
C ASN A 45 -23.49 -12.76 5.56
N TYR A 46 -22.86 -11.91 4.74
CA TYR A 46 -23.07 -10.47 4.73
C TYR A 46 -23.98 -10.08 3.58
N GLU A 47 -24.84 -9.11 3.83
CA GLU A 47 -25.64 -8.45 2.79
C GLU A 47 -25.18 -6.98 2.70
N VAL A 48 -24.90 -6.55 1.47
CA VAL A 48 -24.39 -5.20 1.15
C VAL A 48 -25.30 -4.61 0.10
N TYR A 49 -25.74 -3.37 0.33
CA TYR A 49 -26.44 -2.60 -0.70
C TYR A 49 -25.42 -1.80 -1.50
N GLN A 50 -25.49 -1.92 -2.83
CA GLN A 50 -24.68 -1.15 -3.75
C GLN A 50 -25.51 -0.16 -4.55
N PHE A 51 -24.95 1.03 -4.75
CA PHE A 51 -25.50 2.09 -5.60
C PHE A 51 -24.39 2.56 -6.53
N LEU A 52 -24.49 2.20 -7.81
CA LEU A 52 -23.47 2.45 -8.83
C LEU A 52 -23.90 3.60 -9.75
N SER A 53 -22.96 4.39 -10.26
CA SER A 53 -23.24 5.55 -11.14
C SER A 53 -24.14 6.61 -10.51
N VAL A 54 -23.91 7.00 -9.26
CA VAL A 54 -24.65 8.09 -8.61
C VAL A 54 -24.06 9.43 -9.05
N PRO A 55 -24.79 10.28 -9.80
CA PRO A 55 -24.23 11.54 -10.29
C PRO A 55 -24.11 12.54 -9.14
N TYR A 56 -22.94 13.17 -9.02
CA TYR A 56 -22.69 14.16 -7.96
C TYR A 56 -22.62 15.60 -8.46
N ALA A 57 -22.35 15.80 -9.75
CA ALA A 57 -22.26 17.09 -10.42
C ALA A 57 -22.92 17.04 -11.80
N GLN A 58 -23.21 18.21 -12.36
CA GLN A 58 -23.73 18.30 -13.73
C GLN A 58 -22.71 17.73 -14.73
N PRO A 59 -23.17 17.05 -15.81
CA PRO A 59 -22.28 16.59 -16.87
C PRO A 59 -21.45 17.75 -17.42
N PRO A 60 -20.11 17.68 -17.41
CA PRO A 60 -19.22 18.78 -17.79
C PRO A 60 -19.11 18.94 -19.32
N LEU A 61 -20.27 18.98 -19.99
CA LEU A 61 -20.41 18.99 -21.44
C LEU A 61 -20.52 20.42 -21.99
N GLY A 62 -20.11 20.60 -23.26
CA GLY A 62 -20.28 21.85 -23.98
C GLY A 62 -19.61 23.02 -23.25
N LYS A 63 -20.40 24.01 -22.80
CA LYS A 63 -19.89 25.19 -22.08
C LYS A 63 -19.28 24.85 -20.73
N LEU A 64 -19.68 23.75 -20.08
CA LEU A 64 -19.15 23.34 -18.78
C LEU A 64 -17.79 22.62 -18.88
N ARG A 65 -17.33 22.31 -20.10
CA ARG A 65 -16.00 21.75 -20.32
C ARG A 65 -14.94 22.72 -19.80
N PHE A 66 -13.98 22.19 -19.05
CA PHE A 66 -12.90 22.94 -18.37
C PHE A 66 -13.34 23.90 -17.25
N GLN A 67 -14.64 24.06 -16.99
CA GLN A 67 -15.13 24.82 -15.85
C GLN A 67 -15.16 23.96 -14.58
N LYS A 68 -15.22 24.61 -13.41
CA LYS A 68 -15.46 23.92 -12.14
C LYS A 68 -16.78 23.12 -12.21
N PRO A 69 -16.87 21.95 -11.54
CA PRO A 69 -18.11 21.20 -11.48
C PRO A 69 -19.22 22.06 -10.90
N MET A 70 -20.42 21.92 -11.47
CA MET A 70 -21.61 22.58 -10.94
C MET A 70 -22.46 21.55 -10.20
N PRO A 71 -23.00 21.90 -9.02
CA PRO A 71 -23.96 21.04 -8.32
C PRO A 71 -25.16 20.72 -9.20
N ILE A 72 -25.73 19.53 -9.02
CA ILE A 72 -26.97 19.13 -9.70
C ILE A 72 -28.13 19.92 -9.12
N VAL A 73 -28.83 20.67 -9.98
CA VAL A 73 -29.96 21.53 -9.59
C VAL A 73 -31.17 20.69 -9.20
N SER A 74 -31.48 19.66 -9.98
CA SER A 74 -32.59 18.76 -9.73
C SER A 74 -32.29 17.38 -10.31
N TYR A 75 -32.53 16.35 -9.52
CA TYR A 75 -32.48 14.97 -9.99
C TYR A 75 -33.82 14.56 -10.61
N PRO A 76 -33.81 13.63 -11.58
CA PRO A 76 -35.01 12.89 -11.96
C PRO A 76 -35.65 12.21 -10.75
N LYS A 77 -36.98 12.14 -10.71
CA LYS A 77 -37.73 11.55 -9.58
C LYS A 77 -37.25 10.14 -9.22
N ILE A 78 -36.81 9.37 -10.20
CA ILE A 78 -36.29 8.01 -10.04
C ILE A 78 -34.93 7.93 -10.72
N LEU A 79 -33.94 7.40 -10.01
CA LEU A 79 -32.60 7.11 -10.51
C LEU A 79 -32.29 5.64 -10.26
N LYS A 80 -31.87 4.92 -11.30
CA LYS A 80 -31.40 3.53 -11.19
C LYS A 80 -29.88 3.52 -11.09
N ALA A 81 -29.37 3.21 -9.90
CA ALA A 81 -27.95 3.19 -9.58
C ALA A 81 -27.42 1.75 -9.54
N VAL A 82 -27.46 1.09 -10.68
CA VAL A 82 -27.29 -0.37 -10.77
C VAL A 82 -26.20 -0.83 -11.74
N ASN A 83 -25.69 0.08 -12.57
CA ASN A 83 -24.65 -0.19 -13.56
C ASN A 83 -23.42 0.67 -13.25
N MET A 84 -22.22 0.18 -13.58
CA MET A 84 -20.99 0.96 -13.42
C MET A 84 -20.97 2.18 -14.34
N PRO A 85 -20.36 3.31 -13.89
CA PRO A 85 -20.33 4.53 -14.68
C PRO A 85 -19.35 4.38 -15.86
N PRO A 86 -19.48 5.21 -16.91
CA PRO A 86 -18.44 5.31 -17.92
C PRO A 86 -17.14 5.84 -17.30
N ASP A 87 -16.02 5.41 -17.86
CA ASP A 87 -14.71 5.99 -17.55
C ASP A 87 -14.68 7.46 -18.01
N CYS A 88 -13.99 8.32 -17.26
CA CYS A 88 -13.68 9.66 -17.77
C CYS A 88 -12.79 9.57 -19.02
N LYS A 89 -12.90 10.54 -19.93
CA LYS A 89 -12.02 10.65 -21.12
C LYS A 89 -10.55 10.59 -20.69
N GLN A 90 -9.86 9.57 -21.21
CA GLN A 90 -8.49 9.26 -20.87
C GLN A 90 -7.81 8.54 -22.03
N TYR A 91 -6.50 8.69 -22.13
CA TYR A 91 -5.67 8.03 -23.14
C TYR A 91 -4.31 7.70 -22.52
N THR A 92 -3.85 6.47 -22.71
CA THR A 92 -2.50 6.04 -22.35
C THR A 92 -1.98 5.05 -23.40
N VAL A 93 -0.71 5.19 -23.76
CA VAL A 93 0.02 4.24 -24.63
C VAL A 93 0.78 3.20 -23.83
N HIS A 94 0.93 3.41 -22.52
CA HIS A 94 1.59 2.51 -21.58
C HIS A 94 0.68 2.29 -20.37
N PRO A 95 -0.41 1.54 -20.54
CA PRO A 95 -1.32 1.23 -19.44
C PRO A 95 -0.63 0.33 -18.41
N PHE A 96 -0.88 0.58 -17.13
CA PHE A 96 -0.55 -0.40 -16.11
C PHE A 96 -1.37 -1.70 -16.32
N PRO A 97 -0.91 -2.85 -15.81
CA PRO A 97 -1.58 -4.14 -16.02
C PRO A 97 -3.03 -4.20 -15.55
N TRP A 98 -3.38 -3.40 -14.53
CA TRP A 98 -4.75 -3.28 -14.02
C TRP A 98 -5.60 -2.25 -14.78
N TYR A 99 -5.09 -1.66 -15.86
CA TYR A 99 -5.82 -0.67 -16.64
C TYR A 99 -7.06 -1.28 -17.29
N ASN A 100 -8.20 -0.61 -17.12
CA ASN A 100 -9.44 -1.03 -17.76
C ASN A 100 -9.47 -0.56 -19.24
N PHE A 101 -9.38 -1.52 -20.17
CA PHE A 101 -9.51 -1.26 -21.61
C PHE A 101 -10.97 -1.10 -22.09
N SER A 102 -11.94 -1.07 -21.18
CA SER A 102 -13.36 -0.82 -21.45
C SER A 102 -13.58 0.27 -22.50
N SER A 103 -14.53 0.01 -23.41
CA SER A 103 -14.85 0.87 -24.55
C SER A 103 -15.68 2.11 -24.16
N SER A 104 -16.27 2.16 -22.96
CA SER A 104 -17.20 3.22 -22.58
C SER A 104 -16.49 4.39 -21.86
N LYS A 105 -15.84 5.26 -22.64
CA LYS A 105 -15.21 6.50 -22.16
C LYS A 105 -16.05 7.73 -22.52
N SER A 106 -16.43 8.54 -21.53
CA SER A 106 -17.32 9.70 -21.68
C SER A 106 -16.76 10.96 -21.02
N GLU A 107 -17.17 12.15 -21.49
CA GLU A 107 -16.99 13.40 -20.73
C GLU A 107 -18.05 13.52 -19.62
N ASP A 108 -19.22 12.91 -19.81
CA ASP A 108 -20.20 12.71 -18.76
C ASP A 108 -19.73 11.54 -17.88
N CYS A 109 -18.91 11.84 -16.87
CA CYS A 109 -18.25 10.85 -16.03
C CYS A 109 -18.23 11.19 -14.52
N LEU A 110 -18.89 12.28 -14.10
CA LEU A 110 -18.88 12.77 -12.71
C LEU A 110 -19.86 11.96 -11.83
N TYR A 111 -19.46 10.72 -11.54
CA TYR A 111 -20.25 9.75 -10.77
C TYR A 111 -19.49 9.20 -9.55
N LEU A 112 -20.26 8.73 -8.57
CA LEU A 112 -19.82 7.98 -7.39
C LEU A 112 -20.39 6.55 -7.44
N ASN A 113 -19.67 5.59 -6.85
CA ASN A 113 -20.24 4.30 -6.44
C ASN A 113 -20.23 4.20 -4.92
N ILE A 114 -21.28 3.61 -4.33
CA ILE A 114 -21.47 3.49 -2.88
C ILE A 114 -21.81 2.04 -2.52
N TRP A 115 -21.08 1.47 -1.56
CA TRP A 115 -21.39 0.18 -0.93
C TRP A 115 -21.64 0.41 0.56
N THR A 116 -22.80 -0.04 1.05
CA THR A 116 -23.21 0.13 2.45
C THR A 116 -23.67 -1.22 3.04
N PRO A 117 -23.26 -1.57 4.27
CA PRO A 117 -23.81 -2.72 5.00
C PRO A 117 -25.35 -2.63 5.08
N SER A 118 -26.06 -3.76 4.91
CA SER A 118 -27.53 -3.74 4.87
C SER A 118 -28.19 -3.34 6.19
N ASP A 119 -27.46 -3.42 7.30
CA ASP A 119 -27.87 -3.01 8.65
C ASP A 119 -27.60 -1.52 8.96
N ALA A 120 -26.98 -0.79 8.02
CA ALA A 120 -26.70 0.64 8.16
C ALA A 120 -28.00 1.45 8.18
N SER A 121 -28.17 2.29 9.22
CA SER A 121 -29.42 3.03 9.44
C SER A 121 -29.18 4.33 10.22
N SER A 122 -30.25 5.06 10.54
CA SER A 122 -30.15 6.23 11.43
C SER A 122 -29.64 5.87 12.83
N GLU A 123 -29.98 4.68 13.32
CA GLU A 123 -29.60 4.17 14.65
C GLU A 123 -28.24 3.47 14.65
N ASN A 124 -27.83 2.95 13.49
CA ASN A 124 -26.59 2.21 13.29
C ASN A 124 -25.73 2.88 12.24
N ARG A 125 -25.24 4.08 12.58
CA ARG A 125 -24.45 4.93 11.69
C ARG A 125 -23.06 4.34 11.44
N LYS A 126 -22.73 4.08 10.18
CA LYS A 126 -21.43 3.53 9.78
C LYS A 126 -20.43 4.63 9.43
N ALA A 127 -19.15 4.41 9.73
CA ALA A 127 -18.08 5.30 9.26
C ALA A 127 -17.93 5.20 7.73
N VAL A 128 -17.42 6.24 7.09
CA VAL A 128 -17.42 6.37 5.63
C VAL A 128 -15.99 6.51 5.13
N MET A 129 -15.60 5.70 4.15
CA MET A 129 -14.37 5.89 3.38
C MET A 129 -14.69 6.48 2.01
N TYR A 130 -14.08 7.60 1.68
CA TYR A 130 -14.19 8.28 0.38
C TYR A 130 -12.89 8.08 -0.41
N TRP A 131 -12.91 7.14 -1.35
CA TRP A 131 -11.77 6.67 -2.12
C TRP A 131 -11.57 7.45 -3.42
N ILE A 132 -10.36 7.94 -3.61
CA ILE A 132 -9.89 8.70 -4.77
C ILE A 132 -8.85 7.84 -5.50
N HIS A 133 -9.16 7.42 -6.72
CA HIS A 133 -8.26 6.58 -7.51
C HIS A 133 -7.02 7.35 -8.01
N GLY A 134 -5.97 6.60 -8.32
CA GLY A 134 -4.69 7.10 -8.84
C GLY A 134 -4.71 7.34 -10.35
N GLY A 135 -3.63 6.93 -11.03
CA GLY A 135 -3.49 7.03 -12.48
C GLY A 135 -2.85 8.34 -12.99
N GLY A 136 -2.03 8.98 -12.15
CA GLY A 136 -1.23 10.15 -12.54
C GLY A 136 -2.05 11.35 -13.01
N PHE A 137 -3.32 11.45 -12.58
CA PHE A 137 -4.32 12.41 -13.08
C PHE A 137 -4.62 12.30 -14.58
N ARG A 138 -4.23 11.21 -15.25
CA ARG A 138 -4.32 11.02 -16.72
C ARG A 138 -5.22 9.87 -17.13
N TYR A 139 -5.33 8.83 -16.30
CA TYR A 139 -6.11 7.62 -16.57
C TYR A 139 -6.56 6.97 -15.25
N ASP A 140 -7.12 5.75 -15.34
CA ASP A 140 -7.78 4.98 -14.29
C ASP A 140 -9.25 5.37 -14.07
N SER A 141 -10.00 4.56 -13.32
CA SER A 141 -11.44 4.71 -13.17
C SER A 141 -11.99 3.87 -12.03
N ILE A 142 -13.05 4.36 -11.37
CA ILE A 142 -13.82 3.57 -10.39
C ILE A 142 -14.60 2.41 -11.04
N GLN A 143 -14.58 2.28 -12.37
CA GLN A 143 -15.07 1.10 -13.09
C GLN A 143 -14.16 -0.13 -12.89
N ASN A 144 -12.91 0.07 -12.46
CA ASN A 144 -11.96 -1.02 -12.24
C ASN A 144 -12.40 -1.93 -11.09
N ASP A 145 -12.40 -3.25 -11.33
CA ASP A 145 -12.86 -4.24 -10.36
C ASP A 145 -12.01 -4.26 -9.06
N VAL A 146 -10.76 -3.79 -9.13
CA VAL A 146 -9.92 -3.62 -7.93
C VAL A 146 -10.54 -2.67 -6.89
N TYR A 147 -11.44 -1.78 -7.30
CA TYR A 147 -12.12 -0.81 -6.42
C TYR A 147 -13.51 -1.24 -5.98
N THR A 148 -13.91 -2.50 -6.25
CA THR A 148 -15.20 -3.03 -5.80
C THR A 148 -15.28 -2.99 -4.27
N GLY A 149 -16.14 -2.13 -3.71
CA GLY A 149 -16.26 -1.90 -2.26
C GLY A 149 -16.96 -3.00 -1.47
N THR A 150 -17.46 -4.06 -2.12
CA THR A 150 -18.30 -5.10 -1.50
C THR A 150 -17.66 -5.78 -0.29
N VAL A 151 -16.42 -6.27 -0.42
CA VAL A 151 -15.76 -7.01 0.66
C VAL A 151 -15.35 -6.08 1.79
N LEU A 152 -14.82 -4.90 1.46
CA LEU A 152 -14.42 -3.91 2.44
C LEU A 152 -15.63 -3.37 3.24
N ALA A 153 -16.77 -3.15 2.59
CA ALA A 153 -18.01 -2.77 3.28
C ALA A 153 -18.50 -3.90 4.19
N ALA A 154 -18.56 -5.14 3.68
CA ALA A 154 -19.04 -6.31 4.43
C ALA A 154 -18.16 -6.65 5.64
N LYS A 155 -16.84 -6.82 5.44
CA LYS A 155 -15.90 -7.24 6.48
C LYS A 155 -15.42 -6.09 7.36
N GLY A 156 -15.28 -4.90 6.79
CA GLY A 156 -14.83 -3.72 7.52
C GLY A 156 -15.94 -3.06 8.34
N ASP A 157 -17.21 -3.36 8.03
CA ASP A 157 -18.39 -2.72 8.62
C ASP A 157 -18.35 -1.19 8.51
N ILE A 158 -18.10 -0.72 7.28
CA ILE A 158 -18.01 0.70 6.90
C ILE A 158 -18.72 0.93 5.57
N ILE A 159 -19.08 2.18 5.28
CA ILE A 159 -19.54 2.58 3.95
C ILE A 159 -18.32 2.92 3.09
N VAL A 160 -18.27 2.35 1.89
CA VAL A 160 -17.22 2.62 0.90
C VAL A 160 -17.82 3.45 -0.22
N VAL A 161 -17.23 4.61 -0.49
CA VAL A 161 -17.57 5.48 -1.62
C VAL A 161 -16.35 5.60 -2.51
N THR A 162 -16.51 5.44 -3.83
CA THR A 162 -15.44 5.67 -4.82
C THR A 162 -15.87 6.81 -5.75
N VAL A 163 -14.95 7.71 -6.11
CA VAL A 163 -15.25 8.87 -6.97
C VAL A 163 -14.48 8.87 -8.29
N ASN A 164 -15.19 9.12 -9.39
CA ASN A 164 -14.59 9.50 -10.67
C ASN A 164 -14.42 11.01 -10.73
N TYR A 165 -13.33 11.47 -11.33
CA TYR A 165 -13.03 12.89 -11.55
C TYR A 165 -12.41 13.10 -12.93
N ARG A 166 -12.51 14.31 -13.51
CA ARG A 166 -11.96 14.56 -14.86
C ARG A 166 -10.43 14.40 -14.88
N LEU A 167 -9.95 13.80 -15.95
CA LEU A 167 -8.54 13.42 -16.14
C LEU A 167 -7.90 14.18 -17.31
N GLY A 168 -6.57 14.20 -17.34
CA GLY A 168 -5.76 14.79 -18.39
C GLY A 168 -6.15 16.23 -18.71
N PRO A 169 -6.20 16.63 -19.99
CA PRO A 169 -6.61 17.96 -20.38
C PRO A 169 -8.03 18.33 -19.90
N PHE A 170 -8.96 17.37 -19.79
CA PHE A 170 -10.33 17.67 -19.35
C PHE A 170 -10.40 18.10 -17.88
N GLY A 171 -9.49 17.62 -17.04
CA GLY A 171 -9.40 17.95 -15.62
C GLY A 171 -8.41 19.05 -15.27
N PHE A 172 -7.37 19.26 -16.10
CA PHE A 172 -6.20 20.05 -15.68
C PHE A 172 -5.76 21.10 -16.70
N PHE A 173 -6.46 21.24 -17.83
CA PHE A 173 -6.23 22.36 -18.74
C PHE A 173 -6.52 23.70 -18.05
N THR A 174 -5.67 24.69 -18.31
CA THR A 174 -5.81 26.04 -17.76
C THR A 174 -5.43 27.10 -18.77
N THR A 175 -6.17 28.20 -18.78
CA THR A 175 -5.82 29.46 -19.45
C THR A 175 -5.35 30.52 -18.45
N GLY A 176 -5.39 30.22 -17.14
CA GLY A 176 -5.20 31.20 -16.08
C GLY A 176 -6.38 32.17 -15.90
N THR A 177 -7.51 31.92 -16.56
CA THR A 177 -8.73 32.74 -16.49
C THR A 177 -9.90 31.95 -15.86
N ASN A 178 -11.04 32.60 -15.64
CA ASN A 178 -12.20 31.97 -15.00
C ASN A 178 -12.87 30.91 -15.88
N GLU A 179 -12.71 30.99 -17.20
CA GLU A 179 -13.29 30.05 -18.17
C GLU A 179 -12.60 28.68 -18.14
N ALA A 180 -11.30 28.65 -17.80
CA ALA A 180 -10.53 27.42 -17.59
C ALA A 180 -9.49 27.68 -16.48
N PRO A 181 -9.89 27.61 -15.21
CA PRO A 181 -9.03 28.00 -14.08
C PRO A 181 -7.93 26.98 -13.76
N GLY A 182 -7.96 25.80 -14.39
CA GLY A 182 -7.10 24.68 -14.02
C GLY A 182 -7.58 23.92 -12.79
N ASN A 183 -6.96 22.76 -12.55
CA ASN A 183 -7.23 21.88 -11.43
C ASN A 183 -8.71 21.48 -11.26
N VAL A 184 -9.52 21.54 -12.32
CA VAL A 184 -10.96 21.23 -12.24
C VAL A 184 -11.23 19.77 -11.89
N GLY A 185 -10.30 18.85 -12.15
CA GLY A 185 -10.34 17.48 -11.62
C GLY A 185 -10.24 17.43 -10.08
N ILE A 186 -9.49 18.33 -9.43
CA ILE A 186 -9.48 18.43 -7.96
C ILE A 186 -10.79 19.05 -7.45
N TRP A 187 -11.34 20.01 -8.19
CA TRP A 187 -12.67 20.56 -7.87
C TRP A 187 -13.76 19.50 -7.99
N ASP A 188 -13.68 18.57 -8.94
CA ASP A 188 -14.58 17.43 -9.09
C ASP A 188 -14.56 16.54 -7.84
N ILE A 189 -13.36 16.17 -7.37
CA ILE A 189 -13.19 15.39 -6.14
C ILE A 189 -13.81 16.10 -4.94
N LEU A 190 -13.59 17.42 -4.82
CA LEU A 190 -14.16 18.22 -3.74
C LEU A 190 -15.70 18.29 -3.82
N GLU A 191 -16.27 18.44 -5.01
CA GLU A 191 -17.72 18.48 -5.19
C GLU A 191 -18.37 17.11 -4.89
N GLY A 192 -17.71 16.01 -5.27
CA GLY A 192 -18.11 14.67 -4.85
C GLY A 192 -18.08 14.51 -3.33
N LEU A 193 -17.05 15.04 -2.65
CA LEU A 193 -16.96 15.00 -1.19
C LEU A 193 -18.08 15.83 -0.53
N ARG A 194 -18.41 17.01 -1.08
CA ARG A 194 -19.54 17.83 -0.62
C ARG A 194 -20.87 17.09 -0.78
N TRP A 195 -21.05 16.42 -1.91
CA TRP A 195 -22.21 15.58 -2.14
C TRP A 195 -22.32 14.46 -1.10
N VAL A 196 -21.22 13.76 -0.83
CA VAL A 196 -21.17 12.68 0.18
C VAL A 196 -21.47 13.24 1.56
N ASN A 197 -20.81 14.32 1.99
CA ASN A 197 -21.06 14.95 3.28
C ASN A 197 -22.55 15.31 3.49
N LYS A 198 -23.20 15.79 2.42
CA LYS A 198 -24.62 16.17 2.42
C LYS A 198 -25.58 14.98 2.46
N TYR A 199 -25.31 13.90 1.71
CA TYR A 199 -26.29 12.84 1.46
C TYR A 199 -25.96 11.48 2.06
N ILE A 200 -24.72 11.23 2.52
CA ILE A 200 -24.33 9.89 3.02
C ILE A 200 -25.14 9.45 4.23
N GLY A 201 -25.73 10.41 4.94
CA GLY A 201 -26.70 10.17 5.99
C GLY A 201 -27.92 9.35 5.54
N ASN A 202 -28.31 9.42 4.27
CA ASN A 202 -29.46 8.68 3.78
C ASN A 202 -29.11 7.22 3.44
N PHE A 203 -27.83 6.88 3.40
CA PHE A 203 -27.27 5.54 3.19
C PHE A 203 -26.87 4.85 4.52
N GLY A 204 -27.21 5.45 5.67
CA GLY A 204 -26.78 4.99 6.99
C GLY A 204 -25.36 5.43 7.39
N GLY A 205 -24.75 6.36 6.65
CA GLY A 205 -23.42 6.86 6.96
C GLY A 205 -23.40 7.97 8.00
N ASP A 206 -22.27 8.11 8.68
CA ASP A 206 -21.98 9.20 9.60
C ASP A 206 -21.14 10.27 8.91
N ASN A 207 -21.73 11.43 8.64
CA ASN A 207 -21.04 12.53 7.94
C ASN A 207 -19.93 13.19 8.80
N SER A 208 -19.89 12.95 10.11
CA SER A 208 -18.79 13.38 10.98
C SER A 208 -17.59 12.41 10.96
N ARG A 209 -17.79 11.18 10.46
CA ARG A 209 -16.76 10.13 10.36
C ARG A 209 -16.45 9.76 8.91
N ILE A 210 -16.29 10.77 8.06
CA ILE A 210 -15.78 10.61 6.69
C ILE A 210 -14.24 10.61 6.71
N THR A 211 -13.65 9.57 6.13
CA THR A 211 -12.22 9.44 5.90
C THR A 211 -11.94 9.56 4.41
N ILE A 212 -11.17 10.56 3.97
CA ILE A 212 -10.70 10.63 2.60
C ILE A 212 -9.49 9.72 2.43
N ALA A 213 -9.46 8.93 1.37
CA ALA A 213 -8.37 8.00 1.10
C ALA A 213 -8.04 7.98 -0.38
N GLY A 214 -6.77 7.77 -0.72
CA GLY A 214 -6.37 7.65 -2.12
C GLY A 214 -4.96 7.13 -2.28
N GLU A 215 -4.67 6.70 -3.50
CA GLU A 215 -3.40 6.11 -3.89
C GLU A 215 -2.76 6.89 -5.03
N SER A 216 -1.43 7.05 -5.02
CA SER A 216 -0.68 7.76 -6.08
C SER A 216 -1.19 9.21 -6.27
N ALA A 217 -1.63 9.56 -7.48
CA ALA A 217 -2.31 10.83 -7.76
C ALA A 217 -3.54 11.06 -6.86
N GLY A 218 -4.26 10.01 -6.47
CA GLY A 218 -5.34 10.09 -5.49
C GLY A 218 -4.84 10.47 -4.10
N SER A 219 -3.67 9.97 -3.69
CA SER A 219 -3.00 10.37 -2.45
C SER A 219 -2.54 11.83 -2.49
N ILE A 220 -2.03 12.30 -3.64
CA ILE A 220 -1.72 13.72 -3.86
C ILE A 220 -3.00 14.56 -3.71
N ALA A 221 -4.13 14.12 -4.28
CA ALA A 221 -5.41 14.81 -4.13
C ALA A 221 -5.88 14.84 -2.67
N VAL A 222 -5.73 13.74 -1.91
CA VAL A 222 -5.98 13.72 -0.46
C VAL A 222 -5.16 14.79 0.25
N GLY A 223 -3.85 14.85 -0.01
CA GLY A 223 -2.97 15.86 0.61
C GLY A 223 -3.31 17.29 0.19
N LEU A 224 -3.74 17.52 -1.05
CA LEU A 224 -4.21 18.83 -1.53
C LEU A 224 -5.52 19.25 -0.82
N LEU A 225 -6.46 18.33 -0.63
CA LEU A 225 -7.66 18.60 0.16
C LEU A 225 -7.30 18.89 1.62
N ALA A 226 -6.30 18.19 2.17
CA ALA A 226 -5.89 18.35 3.55
C ALA A 226 -5.32 19.71 3.91
N VAL A 227 -4.74 20.42 2.93
CA VAL A 227 -4.25 21.78 3.10
C VAL A 227 -5.20 22.84 2.56
N SER A 228 -6.35 22.44 2.00
CA SER A 228 -7.32 23.36 1.40
C SER A 228 -8.40 23.77 2.41
N PRO A 229 -8.61 25.09 2.65
CA PRO A 229 -9.71 25.55 3.50
C PRO A 229 -11.09 25.22 2.92
N LEU A 230 -11.17 24.86 1.63
CA LEU A 230 -12.43 24.51 0.97
C LEU A 230 -12.95 23.12 1.35
N ALA A 231 -12.07 22.27 1.88
CA ALA A 231 -12.40 20.93 2.37
C ALA A 231 -12.54 20.88 3.90
N GLU A 232 -12.31 22.01 4.57
CA GLU A 232 -12.46 22.13 6.02
C GLU A 232 -13.87 21.66 6.43
N SER A 233 -13.95 20.87 7.50
CA SER A 233 -15.18 20.25 8.04
C SER A 233 -15.88 19.20 7.18
N LEU A 234 -15.41 18.89 5.96
CA LEU A 234 -16.04 17.87 5.11
C LEU A 234 -15.66 16.44 5.47
N TYR A 235 -14.53 16.26 6.16
CA TYR A 235 -13.98 14.96 6.55
C TYR A 235 -13.24 15.08 7.89
N SER A 236 -12.97 13.96 8.55
CA SER A 236 -12.29 13.91 9.86
C SER A 236 -10.97 13.16 9.87
N ARG A 237 -10.68 12.36 8.84
CA ARG A 237 -9.43 11.57 8.73
C ARG A 237 -8.96 11.47 7.30
N GLN A 238 -7.66 11.23 7.12
CA GLN A 238 -7.06 11.04 5.81
C GLN A 238 -6.17 9.80 5.77
N ILE A 239 -6.16 9.10 4.65
CA ILE A 239 -5.21 8.02 4.36
C ILE A 239 -4.54 8.32 3.02
N MET A 240 -3.22 8.34 3.02
CA MET A 240 -2.39 8.68 1.87
C MET A 240 -1.53 7.47 1.52
N GLN A 241 -1.86 6.79 0.42
CA GLN A 241 -1.09 5.67 -0.08
C GLN A 241 -0.14 6.13 -1.17
N THR A 242 1.14 6.23 -0.84
CA THR A 242 2.23 6.36 -1.81
C THR A 242 2.11 7.64 -2.66
N SER A 243 2.85 8.68 -2.29
CA SER A 243 2.91 10.06 -2.85
C SER A 243 2.17 11.09 -2.00
N SER A 244 2.76 12.28 -1.90
CA SER A 244 2.23 13.43 -1.16
C SER A 244 2.25 14.69 -2.04
N PRO A 245 1.53 15.77 -1.66
CA PRO A 245 1.48 16.98 -2.47
C PRO A 245 2.82 17.73 -2.52
N THR A 246 3.82 17.33 -1.71
CA THR A 246 5.18 17.87 -1.77
C THR A 246 6.03 17.17 -2.84
N TYR A 247 5.47 16.20 -3.58
CA TYR A 247 6.07 15.66 -4.78
C TYR A 247 6.32 16.78 -5.81
N LEU A 248 7.56 17.27 -5.82
CA LEU A 248 8.07 18.35 -6.67
C LEU A 248 8.20 17.86 -8.12
N ALA A 249 7.08 17.79 -8.84
CA ALA A 249 7.09 17.74 -10.30
C ALA A 249 6.78 19.13 -10.86
N ALA A 250 7.73 20.07 -10.71
CA ALA A 250 7.80 21.21 -11.61
C ALA A 250 8.26 20.67 -12.98
N GLU A 251 7.32 20.22 -13.80
CA GLU A 251 7.62 19.77 -15.17
C GLU A 251 8.13 20.97 -15.99
N ASN A 252 9.43 20.96 -16.31
CA ASN A 252 10.04 21.90 -17.25
C ASN A 252 10.17 21.22 -18.63
N ASN A 253 9.36 21.66 -19.60
CA ASN A 253 9.37 21.16 -20.96
C ASN A 253 10.75 21.23 -21.65
N THR A 254 11.57 22.23 -21.31
CA THR A 254 12.92 22.39 -21.84
C THR A 254 13.86 21.29 -21.32
N GLN A 255 13.70 20.88 -20.06
CA GLN A 255 14.45 19.76 -19.49
C GLN A 255 13.95 18.43 -20.06
N ASN A 256 12.62 18.25 -20.20
CA ASN A 256 12.02 17.04 -20.76
C ASN A 256 12.45 16.78 -22.21
N LEU A 257 12.67 17.82 -23.02
CA LEU A 257 13.18 17.68 -24.38
C LEU A 257 14.64 17.17 -24.40
N ALA A 258 15.51 17.72 -23.55
CA ALA A 258 16.90 17.25 -23.44
C ALA A 258 16.98 15.80 -22.93
N LEU A 259 16.07 15.44 -22.02
CA LEU A 259 15.93 14.10 -21.48
C LEU A 259 15.45 13.08 -22.52
N SER A 260 14.44 13.47 -23.29
CA SER A 260 13.93 12.68 -24.42
C SER A 260 15.04 12.48 -25.46
N GLN A 261 15.85 13.51 -25.72
CA GLN A 261 16.97 13.45 -26.65
C GLN A 261 18.03 12.44 -26.20
N GLN A 262 18.36 12.41 -24.91
CA GLN A 262 19.29 11.42 -24.36
C GLN A 262 18.74 10.00 -24.41
N LEU A 263 17.44 9.82 -24.10
CA LEU A 263 16.77 8.53 -24.23
C LEU A 263 16.81 8.03 -25.67
N ALA A 264 16.49 8.90 -26.64
CA ALA A 264 16.56 8.56 -28.05
C ALA A 264 17.98 8.19 -28.51
N LYS A 265 19.02 8.85 -27.97
CA LYS A 265 20.43 8.47 -28.22
C LYS A 265 20.76 7.10 -27.68
N MET A 266 20.37 6.81 -26.43
CA MET A 266 20.58 5.51 -25.80
C MET A 266 19.85 4.38 -26.55
N ALA A 267 18.69 4.69 -27.12
CA ALA A 267 17.92 3.75 -27.92
C ALA A 267 18.43 3.61 -29.38
N GLY A 268 19.48 4.32 -29.77
CA GLY A 268 19.97 4.37 -31.16
C GLY A 268 19.03 5.10 -32.13
N CYS A 269 17.97 5.73 -31.63
CA CYS A 269 16.98 6.47 -32.40
C CYS A 269 17.34 7.95 -32.62
N ALA A 270 18.41 8.43 -32.01
CA ALA A 270 18.92 9.79 -32.19
C ALA A 270 20.45 9.88 -32.01
N SER A 271 21.03 11.00 -32.41
CA SER A 271 22.45 11.32 -32.21
C SER A 271 22.63 12.80 -31.87
N ASP A 272 23.87 13.28 -31.75
CA ASP A 272 24.14 14.73 -31.63
C ASP A 272 23.77 15.50 -32.90
N SER A 273 23.79 14.84 -34.06
CA SER A 273 23.45 15.41 -35.37
C SER A 273 22.06 15.04 -35.90
N PHE A 274 21.33 14.17 -35.18
CA PHE A 274 19.97 13.75 -35.52
C PHE A 274 19.09 13.92 -34.28
N THR A 275 18.43 15.08 -34.16
CA THR A 275 17.72 15.47 -32.94
C THR A 275 16.20 15.29 -33.02
N ILE A 276 15.55 15.12 -31.86
CA ILE A 276 14.09 15.11 -31.70
C ILE A 276 13.47 16.40 -32.23
N LYS A 277 14.16 17.53 -32.08
CA LYS A 277 13.64 18.84 -32.51
C LYS A 277 13.59 18.94 -34.04
N GLU A 278 14.55 18.34 -34.73
CA GLU A 278 14.65 18.38 -36.20
C GLU A 278 13.89 17.23 -36.86
N HIS A 279 13.83 16.06 -36.21
CA HIS A 279 13.23 14.84 -36.76
C HIS A 279 12.22 14.19 -35.80
N PRO A 280 11.20 14.93 -35.30
CA PRO A 280 10.32 14.44 -34.25
C PRO A 280 9.55 13.17 -34.64
N ARG A 281 9.06 13.07 -35.89
CA ARG A 281 8.36 11.87 -36.37
C ARG A 281 9.26 10.64 -36.43
N SER A 282 10.39 10.74 -37.12
CA SER A 282 11.32 9.61 -37.31
C SER A 282 11.90 9.11 -35.98
N VAL A 283 12.25 10.01 -35.06
CA VAL A 283 12.71 9.62 -33.72
C VAL A 283 11.58 8.96 -32.94
N THR A 284 10.35 9.50 -33.00
CA THR A 284 9.19 8.91 -32.30
C THR A 284 8.82 7.54 -32.85
N GLU A 285 8.79 7.36 -34.17
CA GLU A 285 8.49 6.07 -34.84
C GLU A 285 9.56 5.02 -34.52
N CYS A 286 10.85 5.41 -34.49
CA CYS A 286 11.93 4.54 -34.06
C CYS A 286 11.78 4.12 -32.60
N LEU A 287 11.50 5.08 -31.70
CA LEU A 287 11.25 4.81 -30.29
C LEU A 287 10.06 3.86 -30.10
N GLN A 288 8.95 4.10 -30.79
CA GLN A 288 7.76 3.24 -30.77
C GLN A 288 8.03 1.82 -31.29
N SER A 289 8.98 1.67 -32.23
CA SER A 289 9.41 0.37 -32.78
C SER A 289 10.43 -0.36 -31.89
N ASN A 290 10.89 0.27 -30.81
CA ASN A 290 11.79 -0.31 -29.81
C ASN A 290 11.21 -0.25 -28.38
N PRO A 291 9.98 -0.78 -28.15
CA PRO A 291 9.30 -0.69 -26.87
C PRO A 291 10.10 -1.28 -25.68
N GLN A 292 10.98 -2.25 -25.96
CA GLN A 292 11.89 -2.88 -24.99
C GLN A 292 12.91 -1.91 -24.35
N LEU A 293 13.15 -0.74 -24.96
CA LEU A 293 14.06 0.29 -24.44
C LEU A 293 13.33 1.40 -23.65
N ILE A 294 11.99 1.42 -23.71
CA ILE A 294 11.14 2.52 -23.24
C ILE A 294 10.12 2.06 -22.19
N GLY A 295 9.99 0.75 -21.99
CA GLY A 295 9.19 0.17 -20.92
C GLY A 295 9.75 0.50 -19.53
N PHE A 296 9.44 1.68 -19.00
CA PHE A 296 9.38 1.84 -17.55
C PHE A 296 8.14 1.05 -17.10
N PHE A 297 8.40 -0.03 -16.37
CA PHE A 297 7.48 -1.12 -16.05
C PHE A 297 7.13 -2.03 -17.26
N GLY A 298 8.05 -2.93 -17.64
CA GLY A 298 7.73 -4.05 -18.53
C GLY A 298 8.90 -4.70 -19.29
N GLU A 299 9.78 -5.45 -18.60
CA GLU A 299 10.37 -6.78 -18.97
C GLU A 299 11.71 -7.12 -18.25
N LYS A 300 11.77 -8.34 -17.68
CA LYS A 300 12.84 -9.37 -17.62
C LYS A 300 14.30 -9.08 -17.20
N ASN A 301 14.57 -8.17 -16.26
CA ASN A 301 15.87 -8.06 -15.53
C ASN A 301 16.93 -7.19 -16.26
N PRO A 302 16.75 -5.85 -16.30
CA PRO A 302 17.67 -4.96 -17.02
C PRO A 302 19.08 -4.99 -16.41
N ARG A 303 20.11 -5.04 -17.26
CA ARG A 303 21.52 -5.01 -16.89
C ARG A 303 22.04 -3.57 -16.82
N ILE A 304 21.80 -2.91 -15.70
CA ILE A 304 22.28 -1.54 -15.44
C ILE A 304 23.69 -1.64 -14.82
N ASN A 305 24.73 -1.19 -15.52
CA ASN A 305 26.08 -1.13 -14.95
C ASN A 305 26.23 0.08 -14.00
N LYS A 306 27.27 0.07 -13.17
CA LYS A 306 27.50 1.12 -12.16
C LYS A 306 27.60 2.51 -12.79
N THR A 307 28.26 2.66 -13.93
CA THR A 307 28.37 3.96 -14.62
C THR A 307 26.99 4.53 -14.97
N THR A 308 26.13 3.71 -15.60
CA THR A 308 24.75 4.08 -15.93
C THR A 308 23.92 4.33 -14.67
N GLY A 309 24.08 3.49 -13.64
CA GLY A 309 23.38 3.67 -12.37
C GLY A 309 23.73 5.00 -11.69
N LYS A 310 25.01 5.36 -11.60
CA LYS A 310 25.46 6.66 -11.06
C LYS A 310 24.86 7.82 -11.85
N TYR A 311 24.81 7.73 -13.18
CA TYR A 311 24.19 8.74 -14.02
C TYR A 311 22.68 8.89 -13.75
N MET A 312 21.94 7.78 -13.61
CA MET A 312 20.51 7.79 -13.28
C MET A 312 20.24 8.42 -11.91
N ILE A 313 21.00 8.04 -10.88
CA ILE A 313 20.84 8.59 -9.52
C ILE A 313 21.15 10.08 -9.49
N ARG A 314 22.26 10.50 -10.10
CA ARG A 314 22.64 11.93 -10.19
C ARG A 314 21.54 12.78 -10.80
N LYS A 315 20.81 12.23 -11.77
CA LYS A 315 19.74 12.91 -12.49
C LYS A 315 18.51 13.14 -11.62
N PHE A 316 18.14 12.18 -10.75
CA PHE A 316 17.07 12.39 -9.78
C PHE A 316 17.40 13.52 -8.82
N PHE A 317 18.62 13.51 -8.27
CA PHE A 317 19.05 14.45 -7.23
C PHE A 317 19.81 15.68 -7.77
N LYS A 318 19.69 16.01 -9.07
CA LYS A 318 20.52 17.03 -9.73
C LYS A 318 20.41 18.43 -9.09
N ASP A 319 19.23 18.74 -8.54
CA ASP A 319 18.92 20.05 -7.95
C ASP A 319 19.24 20.09 -6.45
N PHE A 320 19.76 19.00 -5.87
CA PHE A 320 20.20 18.96 -4.47
C PHE A 320 21.56 19.67 -4.32
N PRO A 321 21.86 20.24 -3.13
CA PRO A 321 23.13 20.93 -2.89
C PRO A 321 24.39 20.08 -3.12
N ASN A 322 24.31 18.75 -2.94
CA ASN A 322 25.44 17.84 -3.10
C ASN A 322 25.02 16.49 -3.72
N PRO A 323 24.75 16.46 -5.04
CA PRO A 323 24.28 15.25 -5.71
C PRO A 323 25.30 14.10 -5.68
N GLU A 324 26.61 14.41 -5.66
CA GLU A 324 27.66 13.37 -5.61
C GLU A 324 27.70 12.62 -4.27
N SER A 325 27.32 13.26 -3.17
CA SER A 325 27.18 12.56 -1.89
C SER A 325 26.05 11.54 -1.94
N VAL A 326 24.93 11.90 -2.57
CA VAL A 326 23.79 11.00 -2.74
C VAL A 326 24.14 9.85 -3.68
N VAL A 327 24.82 10.13 -4.79
CA VAL A 327 25.33 9.09 -5.70
C VAL A 327 26.25 8.11 -4.97
N ARG A 328 27.18 8.60 -4.14
CA ARG A 328 28.08 7.75 -3.35
C ARG A 328 27.36 6.96 -2.26
N HIS A 329 26.28 7.48 -1.70
CA HIS A 329 25.46 6.77 -0.71
C HIS A 329 24.82 5.52 -1.31
N TYR A 330 24.19 5.64 -2.49
CA TYR A 330 23.53 4.51 -3.14
C TYR A 330 24.50 3.61 -3.93
N LEU A 331 25.51 4.19 -4.57
CA LEU A 331 26.52 3.47 -5.36
C LEU A 331 27.95 3.86 -4.95
N PRO A 332 28.45 3.31 -3.84
CA PRO A 332 29.81 3.56 -3.36
C PRO A 332 30.89 3.12 -4.37
N ASP A 333 32.13 3.59 -4.18
CA ASP A 333 33.21 3.44 -5.17
C ASP A 333 33.77 2.01 -5.26
N ASP A 334 33.57 1.16 -4.26
CA ASP A 334 33.95 -0.25 -4.21
C ASP A 334 32.98 -1.21 -4.94
N VAL A 335 31.77 -0.76 -5.27
CA VAL A 335 30.79 -1.55 -6.04
C VAL A 335 31.39 -1.94 -7.41
N PRO A 336 31.37 -3.22 -7.82
CA PRO A 336 31.87 -3.63 -9.14
C PRO A 336 31.04 -3.04 -10.29
N GLU A 337 31.68 -2.76 -11.43
CA GLU A 337 31.02 -2.15 -12.60
C GLU A 337 29.83 -2.97 -13.11
N HIS A 338 29.92 -4.30 -13.02
CA HIS A 338 28.94 -5.24 -13.55
C HIS A 338 28.12 -5.93 -12.46
N ALA A 339 28.01 -5.33 -11.27
CA ALA A 339 27.11 -5.80 -10.20
C ALA A 339 25.64 -5.46 -10.53
N TYR A 340 25.14 -5.96 -11.66
CA TYR A 340 23.90 -5.52 -12.31
C TYR A 340 22.67 -5.55 -11.40
N ASP A 341 22.50 -6.61 -10.61
CA ASP A 341 21.34 -6.75 -9.72
C ASP A 341 21.40 -5.74 -8.56
N PHE A 342 22.57 -5.59 -7.93
CA PHE A 342 22.78 -4.60 -6.87
C PHE A 342 22.61 -3.17 -7.41
N VAL A 343 23.22 -2.85 -8.56
CA VAL A 343 23.10 -1.53 -9.17
C VAL A 343 21.64 -1.22 -9.53
N ARG A 344 20.93 -2.19 -10.13
CA ARG A 344 19.51 -2.03 -10.45
C ARG A 344 18.68 -1.78 -9.21
N PHE A 345 18.90 -2.54 -8.14
CA PHE A 345 18.22 -2.37 -6.86
C PHE A 345 18.47 -0.96 -6.30
N GLN A 346 19.73 -0.51 -6.24
CA GLN A 346 20.06 0.82 -5.70
C GLN A 346 19.50 1.97 -6.54
N VAL A 347 19.45 1.83 -7.87
CA VAL A 347 18.79 2.82 -8.74
C VAL A 347 17.28 2.87 -8.48
N ALA A 348 16.64 1.70 -8.31
CA ALA A 348 15.21 1.63 -8.01
C ALA A 348 14.90 2.22 -6.62
N THR A 349 15.71 1.92 -5.61
CA THR A 349 15.61 2.49 -4.26
C THR A 349 15.78 4.00 -4.29
N ALA A 350 16.84 4.50 -4.94
CA ALA A 350 17.09 5.94 -5.06
C ALA A 350 15.93 6.67 -5.77
N ALA A 351 15.34 6.05 -6.80
CA ALA A 351 14.17 6.57 -7.47
C ALA A 351 12.94 6.57 -6.54
N GLY A 352 12.69 5.48 -5.82
CA GLY A 352 11.58 5.37 -4.86
C GLY A 352 11.70 6.37 -3.71
N ASP A 353 12.91 6.57 -3.18
CA ASP A 353 13.18 7.54 -2.12
C ASP A 353 12.90 8.97 -2.59
N PHE A 354 13.40 9.32 -3.77
CA PHE A 354 13.18 10.63 -4.38
C PHE A 354 11.71 10.88 -4.71
N LEU A 355 11.04 9.90 -5.32
CA LEU A 355 9.71 10.08 -5.88
C LEU A 355 8.59 9.89 -4.85
N VAL A 356 8.80 9.10 -3.80
CA VAL A 356 7.73 8.67 -2.89
C VAL A 356 8.15 8.80 -1.44
N VAL A 357 9.18 8.06 -1.00
CA VAL A 357 9.42 7.86 0.43
C VAL A 357 9.77 9.16 1.13
N CYS A 358 10.72 9.95 0.60
CA CYS A 358 11.12 11.20 1.25
C CYS A 358 10.00 12.26 1.27
N PRO A 359 9.28 12.52 0.16
CA PRO A 359 8.11 13.42 0.19
C PRO A 359 6.99 12.97 1.15
N ASP A 360 6.74 11.67 1.26
CA ASP A 360 5.70 11.11 2.15
C ASP A 360 6.11 11.23 3.61
N VAL A 361 7.34 10.87 3.95
CA VAL A 361 7.90 11.02 5.31
C VAL A 361 7.89 12.49 5.71
N TYR A 362 8.33 13.39 4.83
CA TYR A 362 8.30 14.83 5.11
C TYR A 362 6.87 15.31 5.39
N HIS A 363 5.88 14.91 4.57
CA HIS A 363 4.49 15.28 4.81
C HIS A 363 3.97 14.74 6.16
N ALA A 364 4.28 13.48 6.48
CA ALA A 364 3.91 12.83 7.73
C ALA A 364 4.51 13.55 8.95
N GLU A 365 5.80 13.91 8.91
CA GLU A 365 6.47 14.67 9.96
C GLU A 365 5.83 16.05 10.15
N GLN A 366 5.57 16.78 9.05
CA GLN A 366 4.92 18.09 9.12
C GLN A 366 3.49 18.03 9.70
N CYS A 367 2.75 16.94 9.44
CA CYS A 367 1.46 16.70 10.08
C CYS A 367 1.60 16.40 11.58
N ALA A 368 2.58 15.59 11.96
CA ALA A 368 2.83 15.23 13.36
C ALA A 368 3.30 16.43 14.20
N GLU A 369 4.21 17.25 13.67
CA GLU A 369 4.70 18.49 14.32
C GLU A 369 3.57 19.48 14.63
N LYS A 370 2.52 19.49 13.80
CA LYS A 370 1.31 20.31 14.00
C LYS A 370 0.27 19.67 14.92
N GLY A 371 0.61 18.57 15.59
CA GLY A 371 -0.24 17.88 16.57
C GLY A 371 -1.16 16.81 15.98
N GLY A 372 -1.01 16.48 14.69
CA GLY A 372 -1.74 15.39 14.06
C GLY A 372 -1.30 14.02 14.57
N LYS A 373 -2.25 13.07 14.71
CA LYS A 373 -1.93 11.67 14.99
C LYS A 373 -1.63 10.97 13.67
N VAL A 374 -0.35 10.69 13.42
CA VAL A 374 0.12 10.15 12.15
C VAL A 374 0.57 8.71 12.32
N TYR A 375 0.15 7.87 11.38
CA TYR A 375 0.53 6.47 11.30
C TYR A 375 1.13 6.21 9.92
N SER A 376 2.25 5.51 9.88
CA SER A 376 2.94 5.17 8.63
C SER A 376 3.06 3.65 8.55
N TYR A 377 2.92 3.11 7.34
CA TYR A 377 3.17 1.70 7.07
C TYR A 377 4.00 1.56 5.79
N PHE A 378 4.74 0.46 5.69
CA PHE A 378 5.45 0.07 4.48
C PHE A 378 4.81 -1.21 3.94
N TRP A 379 4.36 -1.17 2.69
CA TRP A 379 3.92 -2.36 2.00
C TRP A 379 5.10 -3.03 1.32
N ILE A 380 5.39 -4.26 1.73
CA ILE A 380 6.52 -5.01 1.17
C ILE A 380 6.12 -6.39 0.63
N HIS A 381 4.82 -6.72 0.68
CA HIS A 381 4.32 -7.99 0.18
C HIS A 381 4.20 -7.96 -1.35
N ARG A 382 4.81 -8.93 -2.02
CA ARG A 382 4.64 -9.11 -3.46
C ARG A 382 3.42 -10.00 -3.70
N PRO A 383 2.38 -9.51 -4.40
CA PRO A 383 1.23 -10.34 -4.74
C PRO A 383 1.64 -11.52 -5.62
N SER A 384 1.04 -12.69 -5.40
CA SER A 384 1.28 -13.85 -6.27
C SER A 384 0.73 -13.67 -7.69
N ASP A 385 -0.32 -12.86 -7.85
CA ASP A 385 -0.90 -12.46 -9.14
C ASP A 385 -0.10 -11.36 -9.86
N SER A 386 1.03 -10.93 -9.29
CA SER A 386 1.81 -9.81 -9.80
C SER A 386 2.34 -10.11 -11.22
N PRO A 387 1.97 -9.29 -12.23
CA PRO A 387 2.44 -9.45 -13.61
C PRO A 387 3.88 -8.96 -13.79
N TRP A 388 4.49 -8.40 -12.74
CA TRP A 388 5.81 -7.78 -12.77
C TRP A 388 6.92 -8.81 -12.66
N ALA A 389 8.17 -8.44 -12.94
CA ALA A 389 9.28 -9.36 -12.76
C ALA A 389 9.52 -9.67 -11.26
N PRO A 390 9.91 -10.89 -10.87
CA PRO A 390 10.10 -11.27 -9.47
C PRO A 390 11.03 -10.36 -8.67
N TRP A 391 12.12 -9.87 -9.29
CA TRP A 391 13.10 -8.98 -8.65
C TRP A 391 12.51 -7.64 -8.19
N MET A 392 11.35 -7.23 -8.73
CA MET A 392 10.74 -5.94 -8.43
C MET A 392 10.03 -5.92 -7.06
N GLY A 393 9.85 -7.09 -6.42
CA GLY A 393 9.20 -7.17 -5.12
C GLY A 393 7.77 -6.62 -5.13
N ALA A 394 7.43 -5.85 -4.10
CA ALA A 394 6.18 -5.12 -3.96
C ALA A 394 6.24 -3.80 -4.74
N VAL A 395 5.53 -3.73 -5.85
CA VAL A 395 5.52 -2.53 -6.69
C VAL A 395 4.36 -1.61 -6.33
N HIS A 396 4.48 -0.36 -6.75
CA HIS A 396 3.43 0.66 -6.69
C HIS A 396 2.04 0.09 -7.06
N PHE A 397 0.99 0.45 -6.30
CA PHE A 397 -0.41 0.01 -6.42
C PHE A 397 -0.76 -1.39 -5.86
N THR A 398 0.22 -2.27 -5.64
CA THR A 398 -0.06 -3.69 -5.37
C THR A 398 -0.79 -3.99 -4.06
N GLU A 399 -0.85 -3.05 -3.12
CA GLU A 399 -1.53 -3.17 -1.85
C GLU A 399 -3.03 -2.87 -1.94
N VAL A 400 -3.46 -2.08 -2.93
CA VAL A 400 -4.85 -1.62 -3.09
C VAL A 400 -5.81 -2.81 -3.17
N GLN A 401 -5.43 -3.84 -3.94
CA GLN A 401 -6.23 -5.05 -4.09
C GLN A 401 -6.46 -5.81 -2.77
N PHE A 402 -5.54 -5.73 -1.81
CA PHE A 402 -5.67 -6.36 -0.50
C PHE A 402 -6.61 -5.57 0.42
N ILE A 403 -6.65 -4.24 0.27
CA ILE A 403 -7.53 -3.34 1.03
C ILE A 403 -8.99 -3.49 0.58
N PHE A 404 -9.23 -3.56 -0.74
CA PHE A 404 -10.58 -3.76 -1.28
C PHE A 404 -11.07 -5.21 -1.21
N GLY A 405 -10.20 -6.14 -0.82
CA GLY A 405 -10.58 -7.53 -0.63
C GLY A 405 -10.65 -8.35 -1.92
N ARG A 406 -9.88 -7.98 -2.95
CA ARG A 406 -9.81 -8.74 -4.21
C ARG A 406 -9.42 -10.21 -4.01
N PRO A 407 -8.50 -10.59 -3.10
CA PRO A 407 -8.24 -12.00 -2.78
C PRO A 407 -9.45 -12.80 -2.29
N PHE A 408 -10.47 -12.12 -1.76
CA PHE A 408 -11.71 -12.76 -1.37
C PHE A 408 -12.71 -12.90 -2.52
N LEU A 409 -12.66 -12.03 -3.53
CA LEU A 409 -13.52 -12.08 -4.72
C LEU A 409 -12.97 -13.06 -5.76
N HIS A 410 -11.65 -13.08 -5.93
CA HIS A 410 -10.95 -13.92 -6.92
C HIS A 410 -9.90 -14.81 -6.25
N PRO A 411 -10.28 -15.72 -5.34
CA PRO A 411 -9.33 -16.51 -4.57
C PRO A 411 -8.44 -17.42 -5.43
N SER A 412 -8.84 -17.74 -6.66
CA SER A 412 -8.05 -18.51 -7.63
C SER A 412 -6.78 -17.80 -8.10
N ASP A 413 -6.77 -16.47 -8.03
CA ASP A 413 -5.66 -15.66 -8.54
C ASP A 413 -4.54 -15.51 -7.49
N TYR A 414 -4.81 -15.90 -6.23
CA TYR A 414 -3.92 -15.67 -5.09
C TYR A 414 -3.53 -16.96 -4.37
N GLN A 415 -2.42 -16.92 -3.64
CA GLN A 415 -2.02 -17.98 -2.73
C GLN A 415 -2.90 -17.99 -1.47
N ILE A 416 -3.07 -19.17 -0.85
CA ILE A 416 -3.96 -19.36 0.31
C ILE A 416 -3.65 -18.39 1.46
N GLY A 417 -2.36 -18.08 1.70
CA GLY A 417 -1.94 -17.15 2.75
C GLY A 417 -2.37 -15.69 2.52
N GLU A 418 -2.61 -15.28 1.27
CA GLU A 418 -2.90 -13.90 0.89
C GLU A 418 -4.30 -13.44 1.30
N LEU A 419 -5.23 -14.37 1.53
CA LEU A 419 -6.53 -14.07 2.16
C LEU A 419 -6.33 -13.55 3.59
N GLY A 420 -5.35 -14.09 4.32
CA GLY A 420 -4.98 -13.63 5.65
C GLY A 420 -4.43 -12.21 5.64
N ILE A 421 -3.57 -11.89 4.66
CA ILE A 421 -3.03 -10.55 4.46
C ILE A 421 -4.14 -9.54 4.14
N SER A 422 -5.04 -9.90 3.22
CA SER A 422 -6.16 -9.03 2.86
C SER A 422 -7.10 -8.80 4.05
N LYS A 423 -7.37 -9.84 4.84
CA LYS A 423 -8.14 -9.70 6.09
C LYS A 423 -7.51 -8.66 7.03
N GLN A 424 -6.21 -8.77 7.28
CA GLN A 424 -5.49 -7.84 8.15
C GLN A 424 -5.54 -6.41 7.60
N MET A 425 -5.34 -6.22 6.30
CA MET A 425 -5.42 -4.89 5.68
C MET A 425 -6.81 -4.27 5.81
N ILE A 426 -7.87 -5.03 5.56
CA ILE A 426 -9.26 -4.59 5.75
C ILE A 426 -9.51 -4.19 7.21
N GLU A 427 -9.01 -4.96 8.18
CA GLU A 427 -9.17 -4.67 9.61
C GLU A 427 -8.43 -3.39 10.01
N ILE A 428 -7.17 -3.23 9.59
CA ILE A 428 -6.36 -2.02 9.83
C ILE A 428 -7.07 -0.78 9.28
N TRP A 429 -7.47 -0.84 8.01
CA TRP A 429 -8.08 0.28 7.29
C TRP A 429 -9.44 0.64 7.86
N SER A 430 -10.31 -0.36 8.06
CA SER A 430 -11.64 -0.11 8.61
C SER A 430 -11.58 0.39 10.05
N ASN A 431 -10.65 -0.11 10.88
CA ASN A 431 -10.48 0.41 12.24
C ASN A 431 -10.00 1.86 12.24
N PHE A 432 -9.10 2.23 11.33
CA PHE A 432 -8.68 3.62 11.18
C PHE A 432 -9.84 4.50 10.71
N VAL A 433 -10.62 4.06 9.71
CA VAL A 433 -11.82 4.78 9.24
C VAL A 433 -12.84 4.97 10.37
N LYS A 434 -13.07 3.94 11.19
CA LYS A 434 -14.02 3.98 12.32
C LYS A 434 -13.53 4.87 13.46
N ASN A 435 -12.28 4.69 13.88
CA ASN A 435 -11.80 5.12 15.19
C ASN A 435 -10.60 6.07 15.15
N GLY A 436 -9.95 6.23 14.00
CA GLY A 436 -8.71 7.00 13.87
C GLY A 436 -7.51 6.31 14.52
N CYS A 437 -7.56 4.98 14.68
CA CYS A 437 -6.43 4.17 15.11
C CYS A 437 -6.51 2.78 14.44
N TYR A 438 -5.37 2.14 14.21
CA TYR A 438 -5.26 0.89 13.45
C TYR A 438 -5.33 -0.38 14.32
N LYS A 439 -5.63 -0.27 15.64
CA LYS A 439 -5.45 -1.34 16.64
C LYS A 439 -5.96 -2.71 16.15
N LEU A 440 -5.06 -3.69 16.11
CA LEU A 440 -5.37 -5.08 15.77
C LEU A 440 -5.62 -5.89 17.05
N PHE A 441 -6.88 -6.30 17.25
CA PHE A 441 -7.33 -7.24 18.29
C PHE A 441 -6.96 -6.94 19.77
N LYS A 442 -7.71 -7.59 20.66
CA LYS A 442 -7.56 -7.54 22.12
C LYS A 442 -7.35 -8.97 22.58
N ASP A 443 -6.10 -9.36 22.80
CA ASP A 443 -5.77 -10.59 23.53
C ASP A 443 -4.93 -10.20 24.76
N ASN A 444 -5.35 -10.65 25.94
CA ASN A 444 -4.69 -10.40 27.24
C ASN A 444 -4.37 -8.93 27.61
N ASN A 445 -5.36 -8.03 27.56
CA ASN A 445 -5.33 -6.68 28.15
C ASN A 445 -4.18 -5.73 27.72
N LYS A 446 -3.46 -6.02 26.62
CA LYS A 446 -2.53 -5.08 25.98
C LYS A 446 -2.88 -4.94 24.50
N TRP A 447 -3.04 -3.69 24.05
CA TRP A 447 -3.32 -3.36 22.66
C TRP A 447 -2.04 -3.44 21.83
N LEU A 448 -1.98 -4.29 20.80
CA LEU A 448 -0.86 -4.30 19.88
C LEU A 448 -0.95 -3.05 18.99
N THR A 449 -0.11 -2.07 19.30
CA THR A 449 -0.01 -0.80 18.61
C THR A 449 1.14 -0.97 17.61
N ILE A 450 0.85 -1.38 16.36
CA ILE A 450 1.69 -1.24 15.14
C ILE A 450 2.12 0.23 14.92
N HIS A 451 2.91 0.78 15.83
CA HIS A 451 4.01 1.63 15.44
C HIS A 451 5.19 0.67 15.19
N THR A 452 4.94 -0.33 14.35
CA THR A 452 5.96 -1.15 13.70
C THR A 452 6.32 -0.43 12.41
N GLN A 453 7.24 0.52 12.54
CA GLN A 453 8.19 0.84 11.48
C GLN A 453 9.07 -0.38 11.08
N LEU A 454 8.73 -1.63 11.48
CA LEU A 454 9.76 -2.49 12.07
C LEU A 454 9.67 -4.02 11.89
N VAL A 455 8.56 -4.65 11.49
CA VAL A 455 8.66 -6.08 11.10
C VAL A 455 9.15 -6.22 9.65
N MET A 456 8.85 -5.23 8.81
CA MET A 456 9.03 -5.33 7.36
C MET A 456 10.26 -4.57 6.84
N SER A 457 10.68 -3.47 7.48
CA SER A 457 11.91 -2.75 7.10
C SER A 457 13.19 -3.59 7.29
N ILE A 458 13.11 -4.65 8.11
CA ILE A 458 14.20 -5.61 8.34
C ILE A 458 14.17 -6.75 7.31
N CYS A 459 13.05 -7.02 6.62
CA CYS A 459 13.01 -8.11 5.63
C CYS A 459 13.35 -7.63 4.20
N GLY A 460 12.95 -6.40 3.84
CA GLY A 460 13.14 -5.88 2.48
C GLY A 460 14.56 -5.41 2.13
N ILE A 461 15.36 -5.02 3.14
CA ILE A 461 16.75 -4.55 2.91
C ILE A 461 17.77 -5.70 2.98
N PHE A 462 17.33 -6.89 3.41
CA PHE A 462 18.20 -8.04 3.66
C PHE A 462 18.26 -9.08 2.54
N SER A 463 17.35 -9.07 1.55
CA SER A 463 17.38 -10.07 0.47
C SER A 463 18.28 -9.65 -0.70
N GLN A 464 19.60 -9.78 -0.50
CA GLN A 464 20.48 -10.05 -1.65
C GLN A 464 20.25 -11.47 -2.21
N TYR A 465 19.60 -12.36 -1.46
CA TYR A 465 19.13 -13.68 -1.90
C TYR A 465 17.83 -14.02 -1.14
N SER A 466 16.84 -14.59 -1.86
CA SER A 466 15.54 -15.15 -1.38
C SER A 466 14.71 -14.36 -0.36
N TRP A 467 13.49 -14.00 -0.77
CA TRP A 467 12.47 -13.42 0.10
C TRP A 467 11.89 -14.44 1.07
N GLU A 468 12.28 -14.35 2.34
CA GLU A 468 11.60 -15.07 3.44
C GLU A 468 11.41 -14.15 4.67
N PRO A 469 10.26 -14.20 5.34
CA PRO A 469 9.96 -13.35 6.49
C PRO A 469 10.79 -13.76 7.71
N PHE A 470 11.28 -12.77 8.48
CA PHE A 470 11.94 -13.01 9.77
C PHE A 470 11.02 -13.76 10.73
N ASN A 471 11.63 -14.65 11.53
CA ASN A 471 11.02 -15.31 12.65
C ASN A 471 10.37 -14.30 13.61
N HIS A 472 9.07 -14.48 13.90
CA HIS A 472 8.29 -13.59 14.76
C HIS A 472 8.87 -13.46 16.18
N GLU A 473 9.55 -14.49 16.69
CA GLU A 473 10.20 -14.44 17.99
C GLU A 473 11.43 -13.52 17.97
N THR A 474 12.25 -13.59 16.93
CA THR A 474 13.41 -12.72 16.73
C THR A 474 12.99 -11.26 16.63
N VAL A 475 11.89 -10.97 15.94
CA VAL A 475 11.36 -9.61 15.83
C VAL A 475 10.88 -9.09 17.19
N ARG A 476 10.20 -9.92 17.98
CA ARG A 476 9.75 -9.53 19.33
C ARG A 476 10.94 -9.26 20.26
N MET A 477 11.97 -10.10 20.23
CA MET A 477 13.22 -9.91 20.96
C MET A 477 13.87 -8.57 20.59
N MET A 478 14.05 -8.31 19.30
CA MET A 478 14.65 -7.07 18.80
C MET A 478 13.88 -5.83 19.24
N ILE A 479 12.54 -5.87 19.24
CA ILE A 479 11.73 -4.76 19.75
C ILE A 479 11.98 -4.56 21.25
N GLY A 480 11.94 -5.64 22.04
CA GLY A 480 12.16 -5.57 23.48
C GLY A 480 13.54 -5.07 23.90
N MET A 481 14.58 -5.32 23.10
CA MET A 481 15.95 -4.85 23.38
C MET A 481 16.13 -3.34 23.24
N PHE A 482 15.32 -2.69 22.39
CA PHE A 482 15.51 -1.28 22.02
C PHE A 482 14.38 -0.36 22.49
N ASP A 483 13.25 -0.92 22.95
CA ASP A 483 12.15 -0.21 23.60
C ASP A 483 12.58 0.28 25.02
N ARG A 484 13.25 1.44 25.07
CA ARG A 484 13.81 2.00 26.32
C ARG A 484 12.71 2.59 27.19
N ASP A 485 11.66 3.12 26.57
CA ASP A 485 10.53 3.71 27.27
C ASP A 485 9.45 2.69 27.69
N GLN A 486 9.63 1.41 27.34
CA GLN A 486 8.72 0.30 27.63
C GLN A 486 7.31 0.53 27.08
N SER A 487 7.21 1.30 25.99
CA SER A 487 5.96 1.60 25.30
C SER A 487 5.35 0.36 24.63
N GLY A 488 6.12 -0.70 24.43
CA GLY A 488 5.79 -1.84 23.58
C GLY A 488 5.94 -1.51 22.09
N THR A 489 6.58 -0.39 21.77
CA THR A 489 6.81 0.11 20.40
C THR A 489 8.24 0.65 20.30
N ILE A 490 8.66 1.05 19.09
CA ILE A 490 9.97 1.67 18.87
C ILE A 490 9.76 3.05 18.25
N ASN A 491 10.29 4.08 18.89
CA ASN A 491 10.35 5.43 18.34
C ASN A 491 11.54 5.61 17.38
N PHE A 492 11.67 6.78 16.75
CA PHE A 492 12.71 7.00 15.73
C PHE A 492 14.15 6.86 16.24
N GLU A 493 14.44 7.29 17.47
CA GLU A 493 15.79 7.17 18.05
C GLU A 493 16.12 5.73 18.41
N GLU A 494 15.14 5.00 18.94
CA GLU A 494 15.23 3.57 19.20
C GLU A 494 15.37 2.77 17.88
N PHE A 495 14.69 3.21 16.81
CA PHE A 495 14.82 2.63 15.48
C PHE A 495 16.22 2.82 14.91
N LYS A 496 16.82 4.01 15.02
CA LYS A 496 18.22 4.21 14.60
C LYS A 496 19.18 3.26 15.31
N ALA A 497 18.97 3.08 16.61
CA ALA A 497 19.79 2.19 17.42
C ALA A 497 19.60 0.73 17.00
N LEU A 498 18.36 0.28 16.79
CA LEU A 498 18.08 -1.05 16.27
C LEU A 498 18.65 -1.24 14.85
N TRP A 499 18.49 -0.26 13.97
CA TRP A 499 19.00 -0.31 12.60
C TRP A 499 20.52 -0.49 12.57
N LYS A 500 21.23 0.28 13.41
CA LYS A 500 22.68 0.12 13.58
C LYS A 500 23.02 -1.29 14.08
N TYR A 501 22.30 -1.78 15.09
CA TYR A 501 22.51 -3.11 15.66
C TYR A 501 22.37 -4.21 14.60
N ILE A 502 21.31 -4.19 13.80
CA ILE A 502 21.09 -5.20 12.75
C ILE A 502 22.14 -5.06 11.64
N THR A 503 22.54 -3.84 11.26
CA THR A 503 23.60 -3.60 10.27
C THR A 503 24.95 -4.18 10.74
N ASP A 504 25.29 -3.97 12.00
CA ASP A 504 26.51 -4.51 12.61
C ASP A 504 26.46 -6.05 12.63
N TRP A 505 25.31 -6.64 12.99
CA TRP A 505 25.08 -8.10 12.93
C TRP A 505 25.16 -8.66 11.52
N LEU A 506 24.68 -7.94 10.51
CA LEU A 506 24.76 -8.38 9.12
C LEU A 506 26.20 -8.46 8.64
N GLY A 507 27.01 -7.45 8.97
CA GLY A 507 28.44 -7.48 8.72
C GLY A 507 29.11 -8.68 9.38
N CYS A 508 28.70 -8.99 10.62
CA CYS A 508 29.19 -10.13 11.36
C CYS A 508 28.79 -11.47 10.71
N PHE A 509 27.50 -11.64 10.40
CA PHE A 509 26.97 -12.83 9.74
C PHE A 509 27.71 -13.11 8.41
N ARG A 510 27.85 -12.08 7.56
CA ARG A 510 28.57 -12.18 6.28
C ARG A 510 30.06 -12.51 6.41
N SER A 511 30.66 -12.22 7.57
CA SER A 511 32.06 -12.58 7.80
C SER A 511 32.25 -14.07 8.09
N PHE A 512 31.17 -14.77 8.48
CA PHE A 512 31.17 -16.20 8.79
C PHE A 512 30.42 -17.06 7.76
N ASP A 513 29.52 -16.48 6.97
CA ASP A 513 28.94 -17.09 5.75
C ASP A 513 30.00 -17.06 4.64
N THR A 514 30.91 -18.04 4.70
CA THR A 514 32.10 -18.11 3.85
C THR A 514 31.78 -18.59 2.45
N ASP A 515 30.77 -19.43 2.31
CA ASP A 515 30.31 -19.96 1.02
C ASP A 515 29.28 -19.04 0.32
N ARG A 516 28.81 -17.99 1.02
CA ARG A 516 27.81 -17.03 0.56
C ARG A 516 26.47 -17.69 0.22
N SER A 517 26.14 -18.74 0.95
CA SER A 517 24.86 -19.44 0.84
C SER A 517 23.69 -18.59 1.36
N GLY A 518 23.97 -17.55 2.17
CA GLY A 518 22.96 -16.77 2.86
C GLY A 518 22.43 -17.45 4.13
N SER A 519 23.08 -18.52 4.57
CA SER A 519 22.80 -19.26 5.81
C SER A 519 24.12 -19.67 6.47
N ILE A 520 24.08 -20.05 7.74
CA ILE A 520 25.25 -20.46 8.52
C ILE A 520 25.15 -21.96 8.78
N ASP A 521 26.13 -22.71 8.28
CA ASP A 521 26.23 -24.12 8.58
C ASP A 521 26.83 -24.38 9.99
N LYS A 522 26.91 -25.65 10.38
CA LYS A 522 27.46 -26.04 11.69
C LYS A 522 28.94 -25.60 11.89
N ASN A 523 29.76 -25.68 10.85
CA ASN A 523 31.18 -25.33 10.92
C ASN A 523 31.40 -23.82 10.97
N GLU A 524 30.57 -23.07 10.26
CA GLU A 524 30.53 -21.62 10.27
C GLU A 524 30.03 -21.12 11.62
N LEU A 525 28.96 -21.72 12.18
CA LEU A 525 28.48 -21.43 13.53
C LEU A 525 29.56 -21.69 14.58
N LYS A 526 30.28 -22.82 14.46
CA LYS A 526 31.40 -23.15 15.36
C LYS A 526 32.50 -22.10 15.28
N SER A 527 32.84 -21.63 14.07
CA SER A 527 33.84 -20.59 13.85
C SER A 527 33.41 -19.25 14.45
N ALA A 528 32.14 -18.87 14.25
CA ALA A 528 31.54 -17.65 14.79
C ALA A 528 31.56 -17.65 16.33
N LEU A 529 30.98 -18.68 16.95
CA LEU A 529 30.89 -18.77 18.40
C LEU A 529 32.26 -18.91 19.06
N THR A 530 33.21 -19.62 18.43
CA THR A 530 34.60 -19.68 18.92
C THR A 530 35.26 -18.31 18.90
N THR A 531 35.02 -17.52 17.84
CA THR A 531 35.49 -16.13 17.76
C THR A 531 34.88 -15.25 18.85
N PHE A 532 33.62 -15.51 19.22
CA PHE A 532 32.95 -14.82 20.33
C PHE A 532 33.38 -15.31 21.73
N GLY A 533 34.29 -16.29 21.80
CA GLY A 533 34.83 -16.81 23.05
C GLY A 533 34.16 -18.07 23.59
N TYR A 534 33.21 -18.66 22.85
CA TYR A 534 32.55 -19.91 23.24
C TYR A 534 33.35 -21.14 22.80
N ARG A 535 33.64 -22.04 23.73
CA ARG A 535 34.30 -23.33 23.45
C ARG A 535 33.39 -24.47 23.85
N LEU A 536 32.42 -24.78 23.00
CA LEU A 536 31.38 -25.77 23.26
C LEU A 536 31.69 -27.11 22.57
N SER A 537 31.04 -28.18 23.01
CA SER A 537 31.20 -29.50 22.39
C SER A 537 30.54 -29.57 21.00
N ASP A 538 31.05 -30.42 20.12
CA ASP A 538 30.46 -30.64 18.78
C ASP A 538 28.99 -31.11 18.83
N ARG A 539 28.62 -31.82 19.90
CA ARG A 539 27.24 -32.21 20.16
C ARG A 539 26.36 -30.98 20.44
N PHE A 540 26.87 -30.02 21.20
CA PHE A 540 26.13 -28.81 21.53
C PHE A 540 25.94 -27.89 20.33
N TYR A 541 26.95 -27.75 19.47
CA TYR A 541 26.79 -27.03 18.20
C TYR A 541 25.69 -27.65 17.32
N SER A 542 25.59 -28.98 17.30
CA SER A 542 24.52 -29.68 16.56
C SER A 542 23.13 -29.39 17.15
N LEU A 543 23.02 -29.29 18.47
CA LEU A 543 21.78 -28.90 19.15
C LEU A 543 21.39 -27.45 18.86
N LEU A 544 22.36 -26.53 18.75
CA LEU A 544 22.09 -25.15 18.39
C LEU A 544 21.54 -25.04 16.96
N VAL A 545 22.18 -25.70 15.99
CA VAL A 545 21.66 -25.76 14.61
C VAL A 545 20.25 -26.33 14.61
N GLN A 546 20.01 -27.48 15.26
CA GLN A 546 18.67 -28.08 15.31
C GLN A 546 17.62 -27.17 15.96
N LYS A 547 17.99 -26.37 16.97
CA LYS A 547 17.06 -25.49 17.69
C LYS A 547 16.69 -24.24 16.88
N PHE A 548 17.64 -23.72 16.12
CA PHE A 548 17.51 -22.45 15.39
C PHE A 548 17.40 -22.65 13.87
N ASP A 549 17.20 -23.88 13.43
CA ASP A 549 16.87 -24.23 12.05
C ASP A 549 15.34 -24.18 11.89
N SER A 550 14.81 -22.98 11.63
CA SER A 550 13.37 -22.74 11.57
C SER A 550 12.68 -23.36 10.35
N ASP A 551 13.43 -23.70 9.30
CA ASP A 551 12.92 -24.23 8.04
C ASP A 551 13.33 -25.69 7.74
N GLY A 552 14.13 -26.30 8.60
CA GLY A 552 14.55 -27.69 8.50
C GLY A 552 15.66 -27.93 7.48
N THR A 553 16.41 -26.89 7.09
CA THR A 553 17.47 -26.96 6.09
C THR A 553 18.82 -27.44 6.65
N SER A 554 18.89 -27.71 7.94
CA SER A 554 20.13 -27.99 8.67
C SER A 554 21.15 -26.85 8.64
N THR A 555 20.67 -25.63 8.41
CA THR A 555 21.45 -24.39 8.42
C THR A 555 20.70 -23.32 9.22
N ILE A 556 21.40 -22.27 9.66
CA ILE A 556 20.81 -21.20 10.46
C ILE A 556 20.73 -19.93 9.60
N LYS A 557 19.53 -19.37 9.46
CA LYS A 557 19.31 -18.10 8.76
C LYS A 557 19.80 -16.90 9.57
N PHE A 558 19.91 -15.75 8.92
CA PHE A 558 20.43 -14.53 9.54
C PHE A 558 19.71 -14.14 10.84
N ASP A 559 18.38 -14.19 10.83
CA ASP A 559 17.54 -13.85 11.97
C ASP A 559 17.66 -14.87 13.10
N ASP A 560 17.63 -16.15 12.77
CA ASP A 560 17.83 -17.25 13.73
C ASP A 560 19.26 -17.24 14.31
N PHE A 561 20.26 -16.79 13.53
CA PHE A 561 21.64 -16.62 14.00
C PHE A 561 21.74 -15.53 15.06
N ILE A 562 21.07 -14.38 14.85
CA ILE A 562 20.99 -13.33 15.87
C ILE A 562 20.30 -13.88 17.12
N GLN A 563 19.16 -14.57 16.96
CA GLN A 563 18.43 -15.14 18.08
C GLN A 563 19.30 -16.14 18.88
N CYS A 564 20.04 -17.00 18.18
CA CYS A 564 20.98 -17.95 18.77
C CYS A 564 22.05 -17.23 19.60
N CYS A 565 22.71 -16.23 19.04
CA CYS A 565 23.77 -15.50 19.72
C CYS A 565 23.27 -14.71 20.93
N VAL A 566 22.15 -14.00 20.79
CA VAL A 566 21.56 -13.20 21.88
C VAL A 566 21.07 -14.10 23.02
N MET A 567 20.43 -15.22 22.70
CA MET A 567 20.00 -16.19 23.70
C MET A 567 21.21 -16.79 24.45
N LEU A 568 22.24 -17.21 23.71
CA LEU A 568 23.45 -17.78 24.30
C LEU A 568 24.17 -16.76 25.21
N GLN A 569 24.29 -15.51 24.76
CA GLN A 569 24.89 -14.43 25.56
C GLN A 569 24.08 -14.14 26.84
N SER A 570 22.75 -14.04 26.72
CA SER A 570 21.87 -13.77 27.86
C SER A 570 21.95 -14.87 28.91
N LEU A 571 21.92 -16.13 28.49
CA LEU A 571 22.11 -17.29 29.37
C LEU A 571 23.50 -17.28 30.01
N THR A 572 24.54 -16.95 29.25
CA THR A 572 25.92 -16.87 29.76
C THR A 572 26.06 -15.78 30.82
N ALA A 573 25.45 -14.61 30.60
CA ALA A 573 25.48 -13.51 31.55
C ALA A 573 24.74 -13.85 32.85
N ALA A 574 23.56 -14.48 32.75
CA ALA A 574 22.82 -14.95 33.92
C ALA A 574 23.59 -16.05 34.67
N PHE A 575 24.17 -17.01 33.97
CA PHE A 575 25.01 -18.05 34.56
C PHE A 575 26.20 -17.47 35.33
N LYS A 576 26.90 -16.49 34.73
CA LYS A 576 28.05 -15.81 35.35
C LYS A 576 27.71 -15.09 36.65
N HIS A 577 26.46 -14.67 36.85
CA HIS A 577 26.04 -14.07 38.12
C HIS A 577 26.07 -15.08 39.28
N HIS A 578 25.89 -16.37 38.96
CA HIS A 578 25.92 -17.47 39.92
C HIS A 578 27.29 -18.18 39.97
N ASP A 579 28.08 -18.10 38.90
CA ASP A 579 29.45 -18.64 38.77
C ASP A 579 30.48 -17.62 39.30
N THR A 580 30.51 -17.43 40.61
CA THR A 580 31.35 -16.41 41.25
C THR A 580 32.85 -16.73 41.25
N ASP A 581 33.20 -18.01 41.11
CA ASP A 581 34.57 -18.52 41.05
C ASP A 581 35.04 -18.81 39.62
N MET A 582 34.17 -18.67 38.62
CA MET A 582 34.48 -18.76 37.18
C MET A 582 35.04 -20.13 36.79
N ASP A 583 34.61 -21.20 37.46
CA ASP A 583 35.06 -22.56 37.18
C ASP A 583 34.13 -23.30 36.19
N GLY A 584 33.02 -22.65 35.80
CA GLY A 584 32.02 -23.18 34.88
C GLY A 584 30.98 -24.08 35.55
N TRP A 585 30.92 -24.13 36.88
CA TRP A 585 29.97 -24.91 37.66
C TRP A 585 29.25 -24.02 38.68
N ILE A 586 27.93 -24.16 38.74
CA ILE A 586 27.12 -23.47 39.76
C ILE A 586 26.30 -24.47 40.54
N ASN A 587 26.17 -24.23 41.85
CA ASN A 587 25.29 -25.01 42.71
C ASN A 587 24.06 -24.18 43.07
N ILE A 588 22.94 -24.45 42.40
CA ILE A 588 21.67 -23.74 42.55
C ILE A 588 20.52 -24.73 42.74
N SER A 589 19.49 -24.33 43.46
CA SER A 589 18.26 -25.10 43.61
C SER A 589 17.47 -25.15 42.30
N TYR A 590 16.55 -26.10 42.17
CA TYR A 590 15.67 -26.18 41.00
C TYR A 590 14.83 -24.91 40.81
N GLU A 591 14.35 -24.30 41.91
CA GLU A 591 13.60 -23.04 41.85
C GLU A 591 14.49 -21.87 41.42
N GLN A 592 15.76 -21.83 41.87
CA GLN A 592 16.73 -20.85 41.42
C GLN A 592 17.06 -21.04 39.93
N PHE A 593 17.14 -22.28 39.44
CA PHE A 593 17.27 -22.57 38.01
C PHE A 593 16.07 -22.07 37.21
N LEU A 594 14.84 -22.38 37.63
CA LEU A 594 13.64 -21.88 36.95
C LEU A 594 13.57 -20.35 36.98
N THR A 595 13.93 -19.74 38.10
CA THR A 595 13.99 -18.28 38.24
C THR A 595 15.03 -17.68 37.30
N LEU A 596 16.21 -18.30 37.17
CA LEU A 596 17.25 -17.90 36.23
C LEU A 596 16.71 -17.95 34.79
N VAL A 597 16.01 -19.01 34.40
CA VAL A 597 15.46 -19.15 33.05
C VAL A 597 14.30 -18.18 32.78
N PHE A 598 13.35 -18.03 33.71
CA PHE A 598 12.14 -17.21 33.50
C PHE A 598 12.36 -15.72 33.73
N SER A 599 13.41 -15.31 34.44
CA SER A 599 13.75 -13.89 34.64
C SER A 599 14.47 -13.27 33.44
N LEU A 600 14.94 -14.09 32.49
CA LEU A 600 15.52 -13.62 31.24
C LEU A 600 14.45 -12.92 30.40
N LYS A 601 14.66 -11.63 30.14
CA LYS A 601 13.97 -10.92 29.07
C LYS A 601 14.59 -11.38 27.75
N MET A 602 13.98 -12.39 27.13
CA MET A 602 14.29 -12.81 25.77
C MET A 602 13.47 -12.02 24.76
#